data_AF-A0A2L2Z397-F1
#
_entry.id   AF-A0A2L2Z397-F1
#
_cell.length_a   1.000
_cell.length_b   1.000
_cell.length_c   1.000
_cell.angle_alpha   90.00
_cell.angle_beta   90.00
_cell.angle_gamma   90.00
#
_symmetry.space_group_name_H-M   'P 1'
#
loop_
_entity.id
_entity.type
_entity.pdbx_description
1 polymer ?
#
loop_
_entity_poly.entity_id
_entity_poly.type
_entity_poly.pdbx_seq_one_letter_code
_entity_poly.pdbx_strand_id
1 'polypeptide(L)'
;GMTVCTGRVYSPEEPLSVDYLKRWKKAPLQLKHGDIYKELKLRCYDYGPTFQGVAQSDLEGNHGLLKWTGDWIVFLDTMLQFTILGSPKRALYLPTRIQSIKINPIAHNSILEKTLVDLEG
;
A
#
# COMPACT_ATOMS: atom_id res chain seq x y z
N GLY A 1 -9.68 20.82 -22.75
CA GLY A 1 -9.90 20.09 -21.48
C GLY A 1 -8.72 20.34 -20.57
N MET A 2 -8.93 20.40 -19.26
CA MET A 2 -7.83 20.54 -18.28
C MET A 2 -7.13 19.19 -18.13
N THR A 3 -5.81 19.16 -18.32
CA THR A 3 -5.00 17.96 -18.07
C THR A 3 -4.86 17.75 -16.57
N VAL A 4 -5.28 16.60 -16.06
CA VAL A 4 -5.23 16.25 -14.62
C VAL A 4 -4.03 15.36 -14.26
N CYS A 5 -3.54 14.57 -15.21
CA CYS A 5 -2.37 13.69 -15.06
C CYS A 5 -1.75 13.40 -16.43
N THR A 6 -0.44 13.16 -16.44
CA THR A 6 0.31 12.74 -17.64
C THR A 6 1.30 11.65 -17.26
N GLY A 7 1.55 10.71 -18.16
CA GLY A 7 2.49 9.63 -17.92
C GLY A 7 2.71 8.76 -19.15
N ARG A 8 3.37 7.62 -18.95
CA ARG A 8 3.58 6.58 -19.96
C ARG A 8 3.13 5.25 -19.39
N VAL A 9 2.46 4.46 -20.23
CA VAL A 9 2.03 3.10 -19.91
C VAL A 9 2.54 2.19 -21.01
N TYR A 10 3.13 1.07 -20.62
CA TYR A 10 3.64 0.05 -21.55
C TYR A 10 3.44 -1.32 -20.92
N SER A 11 3.21 -2.32 -21.76
CA SER A 11 3.29 -3.73 -21.34
C SER A 11 4.76 -4.16 -21.43
N PRO A 12 5.34 -4.74 -20.39
CA PRO A 12 6.69 -5.28 -20.49
C PRO A 12 6.70 -6.50 -21.42
N GLU A 13 7.81 -6.68 -22.15
CA GLU A 13 8.03 -7.85 -23.02
C GLU A 13 8.25 -9.12 -22.20
N GLU A 14 8.99 -8.99 -21.09
CA GLU A 14 9.23 -10.07 -20.13
C GLU A 14 8.31 -9.94 -18.91
N PRO A 15 7.84 -11.07 -18.33
CA PRO A 15 7.10 -11.05 -17.09
C PRO A 15 7.87 -10.34 -15.98
N LEU A 16 7.16 -9.51 -15.21
CA LEU A 16 7.74 -8.86 -14.04
C LEU A 16 8.10 -9.91 -13.00
N SER A 17 9.40 -10.18 -12.82
CA SER A 17 9.89 -11.00 -11.72
C SER A 17 9.44 -10.39 -10.38
N VAL A 18 9.09 -11.25 -9.43
CA VAL A 18 8.72 -10.89 -8.06
C VAL A 18 9.69 -11.52 -7.05
N ASP A 19 10.83 -12.05 -7.50
CA ASP A 19 11.77 -12.82 -6.67
C ASP A 19 12.44 -11.94 -5.60
N TYR A 20 12.46 -10.62 -5.82
CA TYR A 20 12.94 -9.64 -4.85
C TYR A 20 11.96 -9.38 -3.69
N LEU A 21 10.72 -9.86 -3.77
CA LEU A 21 9.74 -9.69 -2.71
C LEU A 21 10.15 -10.56 -1.52
N LYS A 22 10.78 -9.93 -0.53
CA LYS A 22 11.12 -10.59 0.73
C LYS A 22 9.84 -10.91 1.50
N ARG A 23 9.79 -12.09 2.11
CA ARG A 23 8.73 -12.46 3.06
C ARG A 23 8.68 -11.42 4.18
N TRP A 24 7.53 -10.81 4.37
CA TRP A 24 7.29 -9.96 5.53
C TRP A 24 7.48 -10.77 6.83
N LYS A 25 8.10 -10.14 7.82
CA LYS A 25 8.22 -10.68 9.18
C LYS A 25 7.55 -9.72 10.14
N LYS A 26 6.72 -10.27 11.03
CA LYS A 26 6.02 -9.48 12.03
C LYS A 26 7.01 -8.83 12.99
N ALA A 27 7.03 -7.50 13.01
CA ALA A 27 7.78 -6.74 14.01
C ALA A 27 7.22 -6.98 15.43
N PRO A 28 8.06 -6.94 16.49
CA PRO A 28 7.60 -7.15 17.86
C PRO A 28 6.59 -6.12 18.34
N LEU A 29 6.77 -4.86 17.92
CA LEU A 29 5.87 -3.75 18.22
C LEU A 29 5.30 -3.20 16.92
N GLN A 30 3.97 -3.05 16.89
CA GLN A 30 3.24 -2.65 15.70
C GLN A 30 2.15 -1.64 16.05
N LEU A 31 1.96 -0.67 15.15
CA LEU A 31 0.79 0.18 15.15
C LEU A 31 -0.39 -0.61 14.61
N LYS A 32 -1.52 -0.55 15.31
CA LYS A 32 -2.77 -1.16 14.85
C LYS A 32 -3.53 -0.15 13.98
N HIS A 33 -4.45 -0.66 13.18
CA HIS A 33 -5.37 0.12 12.35
C HIS A 33 -5.86 1.43 12.99
N GLY A 34 -6.37 1.39 14.23
CA GLY A 34 -6.86 2.59 14.93
C GLY A 34 -5.78 3.64 15.20
N ASP A 35 -4.57 3.22 15.59
CA ASP A 35 -3.44 4.13 15.82
C ASP A 35 -2.98 4.78 14.51
N ILE A 36 -2.96 4.00 13.44
CA ILE A 36 -2.55 4.44 12.10
C ILE A 36 -3.48 5.53 11.58
N TYR A 37 -4.80 5.29 11.56
CA TYR A 37 -5.74 6.28 11.05
C TYR A 37 -5.94 7.46 11.99
N LYS A 38 -5.66 7.30 13.29
CA LYS A 38 -5.56 8.43 14.21
C LYS A 38 -4.37 9.32 13.85
N GLU A 39 -3.18 8.77 13.60
CA GLU A 39 -2.01 9.54 13.17
C GLU A 39 -2.23 10.23 11.82
N LEU A 40 -2.79 9.51 10.83
CA LEU A 40 -3.12 10.10 9.53
C LEU A 40 -4.15 11.23 9.66
N LYS A 41 -5.16 11.08 10.52
CA LYS A 41 -6.14 12.14 10.80
C LYS A 41 -5.49 13.35 11.47
N LEU A 42 -4.53 13.16 12.39
CA LEU A 42 -3.74 14.27 12.96
C LEU A 42 -2.91 15.01 11.92
N ARG A 43 -2.54 14.36 10.80
CA ARG A 43 -1.87 14.97 9.64
C ARG A 43 -2.85 15.53 8.60
N CYS A 44 -4.13 15.66 8.95
CA CYS A 44 -5.22 16.15 8.11
C CYS A 44 -5.65 15.22 6.97
N TYR A 45 -5.37 13.92 7.04
CA TYR A 45 -5.95 12.94 6.13
C TYR A 45 -7.18 12.27 6.75
N ASP A 46 -8.37 12.69 6.35
CA ASP A 46 -9.64 12.14 6.84
C ASP A 46 -10.18 11.07 5.88
N TYR A 47 -9.50 9.91 5.84
CA TYR A 47 -9.90 8.79 5.00
C TYR A 47 -11.20 8.16 5.49
N GLY A 48 -12.15 7.94 4.57
CA GLY A 48 -13.38 7.20 4.85
C GLY A 48 -13.16 5.67 4.95
N PRO A 49 -14.11 4.90 5.49
CA PRO A 49 -13.92 3.47 5.82
C PRO A 49 -13.41 2.60 4.67
N THR A 50 -13.86 2.87 3.44
CA THR A 50 -13.40 2.16 2.23
C THR A 50 -11.90 2.31 1.98
N PHE A 51 -11.34 3.49 2.28
CA PHE A 51 -9.93 3.81 2.05
C PHE A 51 -9.05 3.56 3.29
N GLN A 52 -9.60 2.99 4.36
CA GLN A 52 -8.82 2.64 5.54
C GLN A 52 -8.21 1.23 5.45
N GLY A 53 -7.44 0.95 4.39
CA GLY A 53 -6.90 -0.38 4.06
C GLY A 53 -5.69 -0.86 4.87
N VAL A 54 -4.88 0.03 5.46
CA VAL A 54 -3.74 -0.33 6.34
C VAL A 54 -4.25 -1.03 7.61
N ALA A 55 -3.87 -2.30 7.79
CA ALA A 55 -4.24 -3.09 8.97
C ALA A 55 -3.20 -2.97 10.10
N GLN A 56 -1.92 -3.02 9.73
CA GLN A 56 -0.78 -2.98 10.66
C GLN A 56 0.41 -2.26 10.03
N SER A 57 1.27 -1.69 10.87
CA SER A 57 2.54 -1.08 10.49
C SER A 57 3.58 -1.34 11.58
N ASP A 58 4.87 -1.43 11.22
CA ASP A 58 5.95 -1.17 12.17
C ASP A 58 5.95 0.32 12.57
N LEU A 59 6.75 0.68 13.59
CA LEU A 59 6.78 2.04 14.14
C LEU A 59 7.36 3.04 13.14
N GLU A 60 8.28 2.57 12.30
CA GLU A 60 8.97 3.38 11.31
C GLU A 60 8.14 3.57 10.02
N GLY A 61 7.06 2.81 9.83
CA GLY A 61 6.26 2.83 8.60
C GLY A 61 6.98 2.25 7.38
N ASN A 62 7.97 1.38 7.60
CA ASN A 62 8.73 0.72 6.55
C ASN A 62 8.07 -0.57 6.08
N HIS A 63 7.40 -1.28 7.00
CA HIS A 63 6.74 -2.55 6.73
C HIS A 63 5.36 -2.58 7.36
N GLY A 64 4.38 -3.10 6.63
CA GLY A 64 3.01 -3.17 7.11
C GLY A 64 2.20 -4.20 6.36
N LEU A 65 0.97 -4.37 6.84
CA LEU A 65 -0.02 -5.26 6.24
C LEU A 65 -1.17 -4.43 5.71
N LEU A 66 -1.46 -4.58 4.41
CA LEU A 66 -2.53 -3.87 3.73
C LEU A 66 -3.64 -4.86 3.39
N LYS A 67 -4.89 -4.45 3.59
CA LYS A 67 -6.06 -5.25 3.25
C LYS A 67 -6.28 -5.23 1.73
N TRP A 68 -6.44 -6.41 1.15
CA TRP A 68 -6.98 -6.57 -0.20
C TRP A 68 -8.50 -6.71 -0.14
N THR A 69 -9.23 -5.92 -0.94
CA THR A 69 -10.70 -5.91 -0.99
C THR A 69 -11.26 -6.23 -2.38
N GLY A 70 -10.39 -6.59 -3.34
CA GLY A 70 -10.77 -6.75 -4.74
C GLY A 70 -10.72 -5.46 -5.56
N ASP A 71 -10.38 -4.31 -4.95
CA ASP A 71 -10.32 -3.01 -5.62
C ASP A 71 -8.89 -2.48 -5.69
N TRP A 72 -8.36 -2.40 -6.91
CA TRP A 72 -7.02 -1.87 -7.19
C TRP A 72 -6.89 -0.38 -6.86
N ILE A 73 -7.95 0.42 -7.01
CA ILE A 73 -7.93 1.85 -6.68
C ILE A 73 -7.68 2.01 -5.19
N VAL A 74 -8.47 1.32 -4.37
CA VAL A 74 -8.34 1.35 -2.90
C VAL A 74 -6.97 0.81 -2.46
N PHE A 75 -6.53 -0.31 -3.06
CA PHE A 75 -5.26 -0.94 -2.68
C PHE A 75 -4.05 -0.04 -3.01
N LEU A 76 -4.01 0.53 -4.23
CA LEU A 76 -2.93 1.43 -4.62
C LEU A 76 -2.95 2.74 -3.81
N ASP A 77 -4.12 3.30 -3.51
CA ASP A 77 -4.23 4.46 -2.63
C ASP A 77 -3.70 4.13 -1.23
N THR A 78 -4.07 2.98 -0.68
CA THR A 78 -3.57 2.49 0.61
C THR A 78 -2.02 2.37 0.63
N MET A 79 -1.39 1.97 -0.48
CA MET A 79 0.09 1.96 -0.59
C MET A 79 0.69 3.38 -0.54
N LEU A 80 0.02 4.37 -1.14
CA LEU A 80 0.43 5.77 -1.07
C LEU A 80 0.26 6.32 0.35
N GLN A 81 -0.86 6.01 1.01
CA GLN A 81 -1.10 6.33 2.43
C GLN A 81 -0.01 5.76 3.33
N PHE A 82 0.40 4.51 3.09
CA PHE A 82 1.45 3.85 3.85
C PHE A 82 2.81 4.55 3.68
N THR A 83 3.10 5.02 2.47
CA THR A 83 4.30 5.85 2.20
C THR A 83 4.25 7.18 2.97
N ILE A 84 3.07 7.79 3.09
CA ILE A 84 2.85 9.01 3.88
C ILE A 84 3.02 8.74 5.38
N LEU A 85 2.54 7.61 5.88
CA LEU A 85 2.65 7.20 7.28
C LEU A 85 4.12 7.16 7.73
N GLY A 86 4.98 6.49 6.95
CA GLY A 86 6.42 6.37 7.22
C GLY A 86 7.22 7.67 7.04
N SER A 87 6.61 8.73 6.49
CA SER A 87 7.27 10.03 6.43
C SER A 87 7.40 10.64 7.84
N PRO A 88 8.59 11.11 8.24
CA PRO A 88 8.77 11.80 9.52
C PRO A 88 8.11 13.18 9.54
N LYS A 89 7.70 13.71 8.37
CA LYS A 89 7.06 15.02 8.26
C LYS A 89 5.57 14.91 8.55
N ARG A 90 5.13 15.52 9.65
CA ARG A 90 3.71 15.63 10.03
C ARG A 90 3.03 16.82 9.36
N ALA A 91 2.83 16.73 8.06
CA ALA A 91 2.05 17.71 7.29
C ALA A 91 1.25 17.01 6.19
N LEU A 92 0.32 17.74 5.59
CA LEU A 92 -0.44 17.31 4.44
C LEU A 92 0.45 17.33 3.19
N TYR A 93 0.58 16.18 2.53
CA TYR A 93 1.34 15.97 1.31
C TYR A 93 0.46 15.21 0.32
N LEU A 94 0.44 15.69 -0.92
CA LEU A 94 -0.21 15.00 -2.03
C LEU A 94 0.86 14.39 -2.92
N PRO A 95 0.67 13.15 -3.43
CA PRO A 95 1.54 12.58 -4.45
C PRO A 95 1.56 13.50 -5.69
N THR A 96 2.73 14.03 -6.02
CA THR A 96 2.92 14.91 -7.19
C THR A 96 3.58 14.21 -8.37
N ARG A 97 4.31 13.12 -8.11
CA ARG A 97 5.00 12.33 -9.14
C ARG A 97 5.27 10.92 -8.64
N ILE A 98 5.04 9.94 -9.52
CA ILE A 98 5.49 8.57 -9.33
C ILE A 98 6.43 8.24 -10.48
N GLN A 99 7.65 7.82 -10.16
CA GLN A 99 8.67 7.54 -11.17
C GLN A 99 8.33 6.30 -12.01
N SER A 100 7.84 5.25 -11.36
CA SER A 100 7.40 4.01 -11.99
C SER A 100 6.49 3.23 -11.05
N ILE A 101 5.47 2.58 -11.61
CA ILE A 101 4.66 1.55 -10.94
C ILE A 101 4.74 0.31 -11.82
N LYS A 102 4.99 -0.85 -11.19
CA LYS A 102 4.99 -2.15 -11.85
C LYS A 102 3.86 -2.98 -11.25
N ILE A 103 2.89 -3.36 -12.06
CA ILE A 103 1.73 -4.15 -11.63
C ILE A 103 1.82 -5.53 -12.28
N ASN A 104 1.91 -6.58 -11.45
CA ASN A 104 1.84 -7.97 -11.91
C ASN A 104 0.59 -8.63 -11.29
N PRO A 105 -0.56 -8.62 -11.98
CA PRO A 105 -1.81 -9.17 -11.46
C PRO A 105 -1.74 -10.69 -11.24
N ILE A 106 -1.00 -11.41 -12.09
CA ILE A 106 -0.86 -12.87 -12.00
C ILE A 106 -0.11 -13.24 -10.72
N ALA A 107 1.03 -12.57 -10.46
CA ALA A 107 1.79 -12.79 -9.24
C ALA A 107 0.99 -12.35 -7.99
N HIS A 108 0.27 -11.23 -8.07
CA HIS A 108 -0.59 -10.76 -6.98
C HIS A 108 -1.63 -11.82 -6.57
N ASN A 109 -2.36 -12.38 -7.54
CA ASN A 109 -3.36 -13.40 -7.28
C ASN A 109 -2.74 -14.69 -6.71
N SER A 110 -1.61 -15.15 -7.28
CA SER A 110 -0.92 -16.34 -6.74
C SER A 110 -0.45 -16.14 -5.29
N ILE A 111 -0.01 -14.94 -4.92
CA ILE A 111 0.37 -14.62 -3.53
C ILE A 111 -0.85 -14.60 -2.62
N LEU A 112 -1.97 -14.03 -3.06
CA LEU A 112 -3.21 -14.02 -2.29
C LEU A 112 -3.71 -15.44 -2.01
N GLU A 113 -3.77 -16.30 -3.04
CA GLU A 113 -4.17 -17.70 -2.90
C GLU A 113 -3.30 -18.44 -1.87
N LYS A 114 -1.98 -18.27 -1.94
CA LYS A 114 -1.05 -18.87 -0.97
C LYS A 114 -1.25 -18.34 0.46
N THR A 115 -1.47 -17.04 0.59
CA THR A 115 -1.64 -16.40 1.90
C THR A 115 -2.96 -16.80 2.57
N LEU A 116 -4.03 -17.03 1.79
CA LEU A 116 -5.30 -17.55 2.31
C LEU A 116 -5.12 -18.97 2.86
N VAL A 117 -4.40 -19.83 2.15
CA VAL A 117 -4.09 -21.21 2.60
C VAL A 117 -3.30 -21.19 3.91
N ASP A 118 -2.33 -20.28 4.06
CA ASP A 118 -1.53 -20.15 5.29
C ASP A 118 -2.33 -19.63 6.50
N LEU A 119 -3.52 -19.05 6.31
CA LEU A 119 -4.38 -18.53 7.38
C LEU A 119 -5.49 -19.51 7.81
N GLU A 120 -5.80 -20.49 6.95
CA GLU A 120 -6.82 -21.52 7.20
C GLU A 120 -6.23 -22.84 7.74
N GLY A 121 -4.90 -23.00 7.74
CA GLY A 121 -4.17 -24.12 8.34
C GLY A 121 -3.51 -23.76 9.67
#